data_AF-A0A1A3GX70-F1
#
_entry.id   AF-A0A1A3GX70-F1
#
_cell.length_a   1.000
_cell.length_b   1.000
_cell.length_c   1.000
_cell.angle_alpha   90.00
_cell.angle_beta   90.00
_cell.angle_gamma   90.00
#
_symmetry.space_group_name_H-M   'P 1'
#
loop_
_entity.id
_entity.type
_entity.pdbx_description
1 polymer ?
#
loop_
_entity_poly.entity_id
_entity_poly.type
_entity_poly.pdbx_seq_one_letter_code
_entity_poly.pdbx_strand_id
1 'polypeptide(L)'
;MSSYLLRVQLEDRPGSLGSLAVALGSVGADILSLDVVERGPGYAVDDLVVELPLGSMPDTLITAAEALKGVYVDSIRPHTGLLEAHRELELIDHVAAAKGKAARLQVLADEAPRVLRVGWCVVVAGGAEPRRIAGSPGAPETLAYSAPWLPLEHAAALDATGDWVPQFWRDIDTTLAAAPLGDPYTAIMLGRPGGPAFRPSEVARLGYLAGIIATIVR
;
A
#
# COMPACT_ATOMS: atom_id res chain seq x y z
N MET A 1 12.24 19.98 7.40
CA MET A 1 11.75 19.60 6.06
C MET A 1 10.69 18.54 6.27
N SER A 2 9.65 18.53 5.44
CA SER A 2 8.57 17.53 5.54
C SER A 2 8.61 16.66 4.30
N SER A 3 8.59 15.34 4.48
CA SER A 3 8.64 14.36 3.40
C SER A 3 7.23 13.88 3.04
N TYR A 4 6.98 13.74 1.75
CA TYR A 4 5.71 13.31 1.19
C TYR A 4 5.93 12.21 0.17
N LEU A 5 4.98 11.29 0.12
CA LEU A 5 4.88 10.29 -0.92
C LEU A 5 3.77 10.72 -1.89
N LEU A 6 4.20 11.09 -3.09
CA LEU A 6 3.37 11.54 -4.19
C LEU A 6 3.20 10.39 -5.17
N ARG A 7 1.97 9.90 -5.34
CA ARG A 7 1.63 8.96 -6.42
C ARG A 7 1.10 9.74 -7.59
N VAL A 8 1.74 9.58 -8.75
CA VAL A 8 1.37 10.27 -9.98
C VAL A 8 1.11 9.28 -11.09
N GLN A 9 0.09 9.56 -11.90
CA GLN A 9 -0.08 8.94 -13.21
C GLN A 9 0.47 9.88 -14.27
N LEU A 10 1.31 9.34 -15.16
CA LEU A 10 1.97 10.04 -16.24
C LEU A 10 1.58 9.39 -17.56
N GLU A 11 1.31 10.19 -18.58
CA GLU A 11 1.30 9.71 -19.96
C GLU A 11 2.70 9.15 -20.31
N ASP A 12 2.76 7.90 -20.78
CA ASP A 12 4.02 7.18 -21.05
C ASP A 12 4.64 7.63 -22.37
N ARG A 13 5.24 8.82 -22.35
CA ARG A 13 6.00 9.40 -23.46
C ARG A 13 7.39 9.82 -22.97
N PRO A 14 8.43 9.72 -23.85
CA PRO A 14 9.77 10.15 -23.49
C PRO A 14 9.78 11.59 -22.96
N GLY A 15 10.44 11.78 -21.82
CA GLY A 15 10.58 13.09 -21.18
C GLY A 15 9.48 13.46 -20.19
N SER A 16 8.35 12.74 -20.09
CA SER A 16 7.26 13.06 -19.13
C SER A 16 7.77 13.16 -17.69
N LEU A 17 8.53 12.17 -17.24
CA LEU A 17 9.09 12.15 -15.90
C LEU A 17 10.12 13.28 -15.68
N GLY A 18 10.89 13.62 -16.71
CA GLY A 18 11.84 14.74 -16.65
C GLY A 18 11.11 16.08 -16.51
N SER A 19 10.02 16.28 -17.24
CA SER A 19 9.17 17.47 -17.10
C SER A 19 8.53 17.55 -15.72
N LEU A 20 8.05 16.43 -15.16
CA LEU A 20 7.55 16.38 -13.79
C LEU A 20 8.63 16.79 -12.79
N ALA A 21 9.84 16.25 -12.91
CA ALA A 21 10.94 16.58 -12.02
C ALA A 21 11.26 18.09 -12.02
N VAL A 22 11.26 18.72 -13.20
CA VAL A 22 11.45 20.17 -13.33
C VAL A 22 10.32 20.95 -12.67
N ALA A 23 9.06 20.53 -12.87
CA ALA A 23 7.91 21.20 -12.28
C ALA A 23 7.92 21.14 -10.74
N LEU A 24 8.20 19.96 -10.17
CA LEU A 24 8.33 19.80 -8.72
C LEU A 24 9.51 20.63 -8.17
N GLY A 25 10.65 20.63 -8.87
CA GLY A 25 11.81 21.46 -8.50
C GLY A 25 11.49 22.96 -8.49
N SER A 26 10.58 23.44 -9.36
CA SER A 26 10.19 24.85 -9.41
C SER A 26 9.45 25.36 -8.17
N VAL A 27 8.82 24.45 -7.41
CA VAL A 27 8.21 24.74 -6.10
C VAL A 27 9.12 24.40 -4.93
N GLY A 28 10.40 24.14 -5.21
CA GLY A 28 11.43 23.84 -4.21
C GLY A 28 11.39 22.42 -3.68
N ALA A 29 10.68 21.50 -4.35
CA ALA A 29 10.66 20.10 -3.95
C ALA A 29 11.95 19.39 -4.35
N ASP A 30 12.52 18.61 -3.44
CA ASP A 30 13.64 17.72 -3.71
C ASP A 30 13.15 16.27 -3.84
N ILE A 31 13.48 15.60 -4.95
CA ILE A 31 13.05 14.22 -5.19
C ILE A 31 14.10 13.28 -4.62
N LEU A 32 13.76 12.62 -3.51
CA LEU A 32 14.68 11.73 -2.82
C LEU A 32 14.73 10.34 -3.45
N SER A 33 13.60 9.87 -3.99
CA SER A 33 13.51 8.55 -4.63
C SER A 33 12.24 8.38 -5.46
N LEU A 34 12.27 7.40 -6.37
CA LEU A 34 11.18 7.06 -7.26
C LEU A 34 11.05 5.53 -7.38
N ASP A 35 9.81 5.04 -7.46
CA ASP A 35 9.48 3.63 -7.66
C ASP A 35 8.30 3.51 -8.64
N VAL A 36 8.42 2.62 -9.62
CA VAL A 36 7.37 2.41 -10.64
C VAL A 36 6.34 1.44 -10.07
N VAL A 37 5.13 1.93 -9.83
CA VAL A 37 4.02 1.14 -9.29
C VAL A 37 3.39 0.29 -10.39
N GLU A 38 3.13 0.89 -11.54
CA GLU A 38 2.42 0.24 -12.65
C GLU A 38 2.87 0.83 -13.98
N ARG A 39 2.99 -0.03 -15.00
CA ARG A 39 3.16 0.36 -16.40
C ARG A 39 2.04 -0.26 -17.20
N GLY A 40 1.18 0.58 -17.77
CA GLY A 40 0.06 0.18 -18.62
C GLY A 40 0.22 0.70 -20.05
N PRO A 41 -0.72 0.37 -20.95
CA PRO A 41 -0.70 0.89 -22.31
C PRO A 41 -0.86 2.42 -22.34
N GLY A 42 0.23 3.14 -22.57
CA GLY A 42 0.24 4.60 -22.70
C GLY A 42 0.30 5.38 -21.39
N TYR A 43 0.45 4.72 -20.24
CA TYR A 43 0.64 5.40 -18.96
C TYR A 43 1.61 4.66 -18.03
N ALA A 44 2.23 5.42 -17.13
CA ALA A 44 2.99 4.92 -16.01
C ALA A 44 2.44 5.52 -14.72
N VAL A 45 2.50 4.77 -13.63
CA VAL A 45 2.15 5.22 -12.29
C VAL A 45 3.40 5.11 -11.45
N ASP A 46 3.87 6.25 -10.95
CA ASP A 46 5.10 6.36 -10.18
C ASP A 46 4.82 6.88 -8.77
N ASP A 47 5.51 6.30 -7.80
CA ASP A 47 5.57 6.77 -6.42
C ASP A 47 6.87 7.56 -6.23
N LEU A 48 6.77 8.86 -5.99
CA LEU A 48 7.89 9.75 -5.70
C LEU A 48 7.91 10.11 -4.22
N VAL A 49 9.07 9.96 -3.58
CA VAL A 49 9.29 10.56 -2.26
C VAL A 49 9.96 11.90 -2.46
N VAL A 50 9.31 12.94 -1.97
CA VAL A 50 9.75 14.32 -2.12
C VAL A 50 9.86 15.02 -0.78
N GLU A 51 10.86 15.87 -0.62
CA GLU A 51 10.99 16.77 0.51
C GLU A 51 10.59 18.19 0.13
N LEU A 52 9.82 18.83 1.01
CA LEU A 52 9.44 20.23 0.87
C LEU A 52 10.14 21.12 1.92
N PRO A 53 10.47 22.37 1.55
CA PRO A 53 10.91 23.39 2.48
C PRO A 53 9.89 23.63 3.59
N LEU A 54 10.37 23.97 4.79
CA LEU A 54 9.50 24.28 5.93
C LEU A 54 8.50 25.40 5.58
N GLY A 55 7.24 25.19 5.94
CA GLY A 55 6.15 26.13 5.65
C GLY A 55 5.50 25.99 4.27
N SER A 56 6.04 25.12 3.40
CA SER A 56 5.39 24.79 2.11
C SER A 56 4.15 23.93 2.33
N MET A 57 3.09 24.20 1.57
CA MET A 57 1.88 23.38 1.59
C MET A 57 2.01 22.21 0.62
N PRO A 58 1.55 20.99 0.98
CA PRO A 58 1.57 19.82 0.08
C PRO A 58 0.87 20.08 -1.26
N ASP A 59 -0.18 20.90 -1.26
CA ASP A 59 -0.97 21.27 -2.43
C ASP A 59 -0.16 21.96 -3.55
N THR A 60 1.01 22.53 -3.23
CA THR A 60 1.89 23.10 -4.24
C THR A 60 2.50 22.02 -5.15
N LEU A 61 2.73 20.81 -4.62
CA LEU A 61 3.18 19.65 -5.41
C LEU A 61 2.09 19.22 -6.39
N ILE A 62 0.83 19.18 -5.93
CA ILE A 62 -0.32 18.85 -6.76
C ILE A 62 -0.44 19.86 -7.90
N THR A 63 -0.45 21.16 -7.53
CA THR A 63 -0.56 22.26 -8.49
C THR A 63 0.55 22.23 -9.55
N ALA A 64 1.80 22.00 -9.12
CA ALA A 64 2.94 21.94 -10.02
C ALA A 64 2.90 20.73 -10.96
N ALA A 65 2.52 19.55 -10.44
CA ALA A 65 2.42 18.33 -11.23
C ALA A 65 1.27 18.42 -12.26
N GLU A 66 0.07 18.80 -11.84
CA GLU A 66 -1.12 18.83 -12.69
C GLU A 66 -1.15 20.00 -13.68
N ALA A 67 -0.26 20.99 -13.53
CA ALA A 67 -0.02 22.00 -14.57
C ALA A 67 0.57 21.38 -15.86
N LEU A 68 1.16 20.18 -15.77
CA LEU A 68 1.66 19.44 -16.93
C LEU A 68 0.54 18.62 -17.58
N LYS A 69 0.39 18.78 -18.90
CA LYS A 69 -0.56 17.98 -19.66
C LYS A 69 -0.21 16.49 -19.58
N GLY A 70 -1.20 15.68 -19.19
CA GLY A 70 -1.07 14.22 -19.09
C GLY A 70 -0.47 13.74 -17.77
N VAL A 71 -0.45 14.59 -16.74
CA VAL A 71 -0.02 14.26 -15.39
C VAL A 71 -1.20 14.42 -14.44
N TYR A 72 -1.43 13.41 -13.61
CA TYR A 72 -2.51 13.38 -12.63
C TYR A 72 -1.95 12.93 -11.29
N VAL A 73 -2.33 13.58 -10.20
CA VAL A 73 -1.90 13.18 -8.86
C VAL A 73 -2.96 12.27 -8.25
N ASP A 74 -2.65 10.98 -8.12
CA ASP A 74 -3.54 9.99 -7.51
C ASP A 74 -3.65 10.22 -5.99
N SER A 75 -2.53 10.55 -5.34
CA SER A 75 -2.52 10.82 -3.90
C SER A 75 -1.25 11.55 -3.46
N ILE A 76 -1.38 12.31 -2.39
CA ILE A 76 -0.26 12.85 -1.62
C ILE A 76 -0.46 12.50 -0.15
N ARG A 77 0.58 11.96 0.49
CA ARG A 77 0.52 11.62 1.91
C ARG A 77 1.85 11.92 2.62
N PRO A 78 1.82 12.28 3.91
CA PRO A 78 3.04 12.35 4.70
C PRO A 78 3.81 11.03 4.62
N HIS A 79 5.13 11.12 4.50
CA HIS A 79 6.00 9.96 4.44
C HIS A 79 7.18 10.14 5.38
N THR A 80 7.66 9.03 5.94
CA THR A 80 8.86 8.99 6.76
C THR A 80 9.86 8.04 6.11
N GLY A 81 11.11 8.48 5.99
CA GLY A 81 12.18 7.70 5.36
C GLY A 81 12.20 7.80 3.84
N LEU A 82 13.09 7.01 3.24
CA LEU A 82 13.28 6.90 1.80
C LEU A 82 12.54 5.68 1.24
N LEU A 83 12.43 5.60 -0.08
CA LEU A 83 12.13 4.33 -0.73
C LEU A 83 13.30 3.37 -0.54
N GLU A 84 13.20 2.50 0.46
CA GLU A 84 14.18 1.43 0.67
C GLU A 84 14.05 0.39 -0.44
N ALA A 85 15.12 0.21 -1.23
CA ALA A 85 15.14 -0.71 -2.35
C ALA A 85 14.92 -2.19 -1.94
N HIS A 86 15.16 -2.52 -0.67
CA HIS A 86 15.16 -3.91 -0.16
C HIS A 86 14.13 -4.19 0.94
N ARG A 87 13.21 -3.26 1.20
CA ARG A 87 12.19 -3.35 2.28
C ARG A 87 11.37 -4.64 2.30
N GLU A 88 11.04 -5.19 1.14
CA GLU A 88 10.32 -6.48 1.07
C GLU A 88 11.21 -7.66 1.48
N LEU A 89 12.50 -7.63 1.15
CA LEU A 89 13.46 -8.65 1.54
C LEU A 89 13.75 -8.58 3.05
N GLU A 90 13.88 -7.38 3.59
CA GLU A 90 14.02 -7.15 5.04
C GLU A 90 12.81 -7.67 5.81
N LEU A 91 11.59 -7.41 5.33
CA LEU A 91 10.37 -7.98 5.91
C LEU A 91 10.41 -9.50 5.93
N ILE A 92 10.80 -10.13 4.82
CA ILE A 92 10.93 -11.58 4.73
C ILE A 92 11.95 -12.10 5.75
N ASP A 93 13.11 -11.44 5.88
CA ASP A 93 14.16 -11.80 6.83
C ASP A 93 13.68 -11.68 8.29
N HIS A 94 13.05 -10.57 8.66
CA HIS A 94 12.50 -10.36 10.00
C HIS A 94 11.41 -11.39 10.35
N VAL A 95 10.52 -11.68 9.40
CA VAL A 95 9.50 -12.73 9.57
C VAL A 95 10.16 -14.11 9.71
N ALA A 96 11.23 -14.41 8.96
CA ALA A 96 11.96 -15.67 9.10
C ALA A 96 12.70 -15.80 10.44
N ALA A 97 13.26 -14.71 10.94
CA ALA A 97 13.99 -14.65 12.21
C ALA A 97 13.07 -14.82 13.44
N ALA A 98 11.79 -14.48 13.32
CA ALA A 98 10.83 -14.60 14.41
C ALA A 98 10.55 -16.06 14.81
N LYS A 99 10.38 -16.29 16.12
CA LYS A 99 10.23 -17.63 16.71
C LYS A 99 8.76 -18.03 16.83
N GLY A 100 8.37 -19.02 16.03
CA GLY A 100 7.04 -19.63 16.07
C GLY A 100 5.99 -18.86 15.28
N LYS A 101 4.97 -19.58 14.82
CA LYS A 101 3.95 -19.09 13.88
C LYS A 101 3.30 -17.77 14.30
N ALA A 102 2.89 -17.65 15.57
CA ALA A 102 2.23 -16.44 16.07
C ALA A 102 3.14 -15.20 15.99
N ALA A 103 4.41 -15.31 16.39
CA ALA A 103 5.35 -14.20 16.32
C ALA A 103 5.64 -13.81 14.86
N ARG A 104 5.80 -14.78 13.95
CA ARG A 104 6.01 -14.51 12.52
C ARG A 104 4.84 -13.76 11.89
N LEU A 105 3.60 -14.15 12.22
CA LEU A 105 2.40 -13.46 11.76
C LEU A 105 2.26 -12.06 12.35
N GLN A 106 2.69 -11.86 13.61
CA GLN A 106 2.69 -10.54 14.23
C GLN A 106 3.71 -9.60 13.58
N VAL A 107 4.95 -10.07 13.36
CA VAL A 107 5.98 -9.29 12.64
C VAL A 107 5.51 -8.91 11.24
N LEU A 108 4.91 -9.86 10.51
CA LEU A 108 4.29 -9.58 9.21
C LEU A 108 3.26 -8.45 9.32
N ALA A 109 2.33 -8.56 10.27
CA ALA A 109 1.27 -7.57 10.43
C ALA A 109 1.84 -6.19 10.80
N ASP A 110 2.85 -6.13 11.67
CA ASP A 110 3.44 -4.87 12.13
C ASP A 110 4.19 -4.13 11.04
N GLU A 111 4.94 -4.86 10.20
CA GLU A 111 5.85 -4.26 9.21
C GLU A 111 5.23 -4.09 7.82
N ALA A 112 4.23 -4.90 7.44
CA ALA A 112 3.56 -4.81 6.14
C ALA A 112 3.02 -3.41 5.78
N PRO A 113 2.43 -2.60 6.71
CA PRO A 113 1.93 -1.27 6.38
C PRO A 113 2.98 -0.35 5.77
N ARG A 114 4.19 -0.36 6.33
CA ARG A 114 5.31 0.45 5.85
C ARG A 114 5.82 -0.04 4.50
N VAL A 115 5.99 -1.36 4.37
CA VAL A 115 6.57 -2.02 3.19
C VAL A 115 5.62 -1.91 1.99
N LEU A 116 4.33 -2.15 2.19
CA LEU A 116 3.30 -2.17 1.15
C LEU A 116 2.56 -0.84 1.00
N ARG A 117 2.95 0.18 1.79
CA ARG A 117 2.39 1.55 1.75
C ARG A 117 0.87 1.55 1.92
N VAL A 118 0.41 0.88 2.97
CA VAL A 118 -1.00 0.79 3.36
C VAL A 118 -1.20 1.36 4.76
N GLY A 119 -2.43 1.72 5.11
CA GLY A 119 -2.73 2.31 6.41
C GLY A 119 -2.63 1.29 7.54
N TRP A 120 -3.02 0.05 7.26
CA TRP A 120 -2.98 -1.03 8.25
C TRP A 120 -2.95 -2.40 7.60
N CYS A 121 -2.56 -3.38 8.40
CA CYS A 121 -2.52 -4.79 8.04
C CYS A 121 -3.11 -5.65 9.16
N VAL A 122 -3.89 -6.66 8.79
CA VAL A 122 -4.35 -7.71 9.70
C VAL A 122 -4.16 -9.08 9.06
N VAL A 123 -3.93 -10.09 9.89
CA VAL A 123 -4.04 -11.49 9.49
C VAL A 123 -5.37 -12.00 10.01
N VAL A 124 -6.22 -12.49 9.11
CA VAL A 124 -7.55 -13.01 9.44
C VAL A 124 -7.59 -14.51 9.17
N ALA A 125 -8.36 -15.24 9.97
CA ALA A 125 -8.75 -16.60 9.67
C ALA A 125 -10.25 -16.81 9.83
N GLY A 126 -10.82 -17.72 9.05
CA GLY A 126 -12.23 -18.08 9.09
C GLY A 126 -12.95 -17.73 7.79
N GLY A 127 -14.19 -17.24 7.90
CA GLY A 127 -15.03 -16.91 6.76
C GLY A 127 -16.32 -16.26 7.26
N ALA A 128 -17.29 -17.06 7.70
CA ALA A 128 -18.52 -16.54 8.32
C ALA A 128 -18.22 -15.75 9.60
N GLU A 129 -17.32 -16.26 10.45
CA GLU A 129 -16.87 -15.61 11.68
C GLU A 129 -15.36 -15.33 11.60
N PRO A 130 -14.95 -14.20 11.00
CA PRO A 130 -13.54 -13.89 10.83
C PRO A 130 -12.91 -13.55 12.19
N ARG A 131 -11.80 -14.21 12.52
CA ARG A 131 -10.99 -13.85 13.67
C ARG A 131 -9.69 -13.19 13.22
N ARG A 132 -9.33 -12.11 13.91
CA ARG A 132 -8.00 -11.52 13.81
C ARG A 132 -6.99 -12.40 14.55
N ILE A 133 -5.97 -12.87 13.83
CA ILE A 133 -4.83 -13.62 14.38
C ILE A 133 -3.72 -12.65 14.78
N ALA A 134 -3.46 -11.66 13.94
CA ALA A 134 -2.47 -10.61 14.15
C ALA A 134 -2.98 -9.29 13.55
N GLY A 135 -2.51 -8.16 14.06
CA GLY A 135 -2.86 -6.84 13.55
C GLY A 135 -1.75 -5.84 13.80
N SER A 136 -1.51 -4.98 12.81
CA SER A 136 -0.61 -3.84 12.92
C SER A 136 -1.11 -2.85 13.98
N PRO A 137 -0.24 -1.96 14.51
CA PRO A 137 -0.66 -0.92 15.45
C PRO A 137 -1.77 0.00 14.93
N GLY A 138 -1.83 0.23 13.61
CA GLY A 138 -2.87 1.05 12.96
C GLY A 138 -4.14 0.30 12.58
N ALA A 139 -4.25 -1.00 12.90
CA ALA A 139 -5.41 -1.80 12.54
C ALA A 139 -6.65 -1.32 13.31
N PRO A 140 -7.80 -1.09 12.65
CA PRO A 140 -9.04 -0.66 13.32
C PRO A 140 -9.44 -1.65 14.42
N GLU A 141 -10.00 -1.19 15.53
CA GLU A 141 -10.54 -2.09 16.56
C GLU A 141 -11.77 -2.87 16.05
N THR A 142 -12.55 -2.24 15.17
CA THR A 142 -13.68 -2.88 14.50
C THR A 142 -13.22 -4.07 13.66
N LEU A 143 -13.99 -5.16 13.70
CA LEU A 143 -13.76 -6.35 12.88
C LEU A 143 -14.76 -6.36 11.73
N ALA A 144 -14.36 -6.93 10.59
CA ALA A 144 -15.29 -7.27 9.53
C ALA A 144 -16.40 -8.20 10.07
N TYR A 145 -17.65 -8.00 9.62
CA TYR A 145 -18.78 -8.82 10.05
C TYR A 145 -18.67 -10.24 9.53
N SER A 146 -18.15 -10.40 8.32
CA SER A 146 -17.79 -11.68 7.71
C SER A 146 -16.64 -11.47 6.71
N ALA A 147 -16.09 -12.55 6.19
CA ALA A 147 -15.09 -12.57 5.12
C ALA A 147 -15.58 -13.47 3.98
N PRO A 148 -16.55 -13.01 3.15
CA PRO A 148 -17.15 -13.80 2.08
C PRO A 148 -16.17 -14.14 0.94
N TRP A 149 -15.03 -13.46 0.92
CA TRP A 149 -13.92 -13.68 0.00
C TRP A 149 -12.97 -14.81 0.45
N LEU A 150 -13.25 -15.46 1.58
CA LEU A 150 -12.59 -16.71 1.99
C LEU A 150 -13.47 -17.92 1.62
N PRO A 151 -12.88 -19.06 1.19
CA PRO A 151 -11.46 -19.29 1.01
C PRO A 151 -10.89 -18.51 -0.18
N LEU A 152 -9.63 -18.07 -0.05
CA LEU A 152 -8.95 -17.26 -1.05
C LEU A 152 -7.80 -18.06 -1.69
N GLU A 153 -7.81 -18.19 -3.02
CA GLU A 153 -6.76 -18.92 -3.75
C GLU A 153 -5.61 -18.02 -4.23
N HIS A 154 -5.93 -16.77 -4.55
CA HIS A 154 -4.99 -15.79 -5.09
C HIS A 154 -5.22 -14.41 -4.48
N ALA A 155 -4.20 -13.56 -4.53
CA ALA A 155 -4.34 -12.18 -4.09
C ALA A 155 -5.43 -11.45 -4.89
N ALA A 156 -6.24 -10.66 -4.21
CA ALA A 156 -7.35 -9.91 -4.82
C ALA A 156 -7.54 -8.56 -4.13
N ALA A 157 -7.93 -7.55 -4.92
CA ALA A 157 -8.60 -6.38 -4.37
C ALA A 157 -10.01 -6.80 -3.93
N LEU A 158 -10.45 -6.34 -2.77
CA LEU A 158 -11.74 -6.70 -2.19
C LEU A 158 -12.76 -5.59 -2.42
N ASP A 159 -14.04 -5.97 -2.59
CA ASP A 159 -15.13 -5.01 -2.60
C ASP A 159 -15.35 -4.46 -1.17
N ALA A 160 -14.82 -3.26 -0.95
CA ALA A 160 -14.91 -2.57 0.32
C ALA A 160 -16.29 -1.93 0.59
N THR A 161 -17.22 -1.98 -0.37
CA THR A 161 -18.57 -1.42 -0.22
C THR A 161 -19.59 -2.45 0.27
N GLY A 162 -19.26 -3.74 0.19
CA GLY A 162 -20.15 -4.83 0.57
C GLY A 162 -20.59 -4.83 2.04
N ASP A 163 -21.72 -5.47 2.32
CA ASP A 163 -22.36 -5.49 3.65
C ASP A 163 -21.49 -6.12 4.75
N TRP A 164 -20.50 -6.93 4.36
CA TRP A 164 -19.53 -7.56 5.27
C TRP A 164 -18.56 -6.56 5.92
N VAL A 165 -18.40 -5.38 5.32
CA VAL A 165 -17.50 -4.33 5.79
C VAL A 165 -18.18 -3.49 6.88
N PRO A 166 -17.49 -3.13 7.98
CA PRO A 166 -18.04 -2.23 8.98
C PRO A 166 -18.34 -0.84 8.39
N GLN A 167 -19.45 -0.24 8.83
CA GLN A 167 -19.86 1.09 8.35
C GLN A 167 -18.74 2.13 8.47
N PHE A 168 -18.01 2.14 9.60
CA PHE A 168 -16.90 3.06 9.81
C PHE A 168 -15.81 2.96 8.74
N TRP A 169 -15.51 1.77 8.21
CA TRP A 169 -14.48 1.62 7.16
C TRP A 169 -14.97 2.18 5.82
N ARG A 170 -16.27 2.02 5.53
CA ARG A 170 -16.92 2.61 4.34
C ARG A 170 -16.99 4.13 4.43
N ASP A 171 -17.29 4.67 5.62
CA ASP A 171 -17.41 6.12 5.84
C ASP A 171 -16.07 6.85 5.60
N ILE A 172 -14.94 6.17 5.83
CA ILE A 172 -13.59 6.70 5.56
C ILE A 172 -13.00 6.21 4.23
N ASP A 173 -13.83 5.65 3.35
CA ASP A 173 -13.47 5.15 2.02
C ASP A 173 -12.25 4.22 2.04
N THR A 174 -12.26 3.23 2.94
CA THR A 174 -11.15 2.28 3.07
C THR A 174 -11.14 1.33 1.89
N THR A 175 -10.07 1.36 1.11
CA THR A 175 -9.82 0.35 0.07
C THR A 175 -9.15 -0.88 0.68
N LEU A 176 -9.47 -2.07 0.17
CA LEU A 176 -9.05 -3.35 0.76
C LEU A 176 -8.43 -4.27 -0.29
N ALA A 177 -7.40 -5.01 0.12
CA ALA A 177 -6.83 -6.11 -0.66
C ALA A 177 -6.41 -7.25 0.27
N ALA A 178 -6.44 -8.48 -0.22
CA ALA A 178 -6.05 -9.65 0.57
C ALA A 178 -5.24 -10.65 -0.25
N ALA A 179 -4.48 -11.49 0.43
CA ALA A 179 -3.78 -12.63 -0.15
C ALA A 179 -3.71 -13.82 0.83
N PRO A 180 -3.73 -15.06 0.32
CA PRO A 180 -3.67 -16.24 1.18
C PRO A 180 -2.31 -16.40 1.85
N LEU A 181 -2.30 -16.89 3.09
CA LEU A 181 -1.11 -17.19 3.88
C LEU A 181 -0.97 -18.70 4.13
N GLY A 182 -0.89 -19.46 3.04
CA GLY A 182 -0.62 -20.90 3.03
C GLY A 182 -1.82 -21.80 3.29
N ASP A 183 -2.77 -21.37 4.12
CA ASP A 183 -4.09 -21.99 4.30
C ASP A 183 -5.16 -21.13 3.60
N PRO A 184 -6.08 -21.70 2.78
CA PRO A 184 -7.07 -20.91 2.04
C PRO A 184 -8.04 -20.12 2.93
N TYR A 185 -8.20 -20.51 4.20
CA TYR A 185 -9.03 -19.81 5.18
C TYR A 185 -8.24 -18.84 6.05
N THR A 186 -6.95 -18.64 5.78
CA THR A 186 -6.08 -17.69 6.49
C THR A 186 -5.45 -16.74 5.49
N ALA A 187 -5.67 -15.44 5.67
CA ALA A 187 -5.19 -14.42 4.73
C ALA A 187 -4.60 -13.22 5.44
N ILE A 188 -3.63 -12.58 4.78
CA ILE A 188 -3.27 -11.19 5.06
C ILE A 188 -4.32 -10.30 4.38
N MET A 189 -4.86 -9.33 5.11
CA MET A 189 -5.75 -8.30 4.59
C MET A 189 -5.16 -6.93 4.91
N LEU A 190 -5.04 -6.11 3.88
CA LEU A 190 -4.53 -4.76 3.93
C LEU A 190 -5.66 -3.78 3.77
N GLY A 191 -5.55 -2.65 4.46
CA GLY A 191 -6.48 -1.53 4.28
C GLY A 191 -5.78 -0.20 4.12
N ARG A 192 -6.31 0.62 3.23
CA ARG A 192 -5.84 1.97 2.96
C ARG A 192 -7.03 2.94 3.03
N PRO A 193 -7.24 3.60 4.19
CA PRO A 193 -8.27 4.63 4.37
C PRO A 193 -8.07 5.78 3.39
N GLY A 194 -9.15 6.25 2.75
CA GLY A 194 -9.13 7.33 1.76
C GLY A 194 -8.44 6.98 0.43
N GLY A 195 -8.12 5.71 0.19
CA GLY A 195 -7.48 5.26 -1.04
C GLY A 195 -6.02 5.70 -1.21
N PRO A 196 -5.47 5.65 -2.44
CA PRO A 196 -6.14 5.23 -3.68
C PRO A 196 -6.39 3.72 -3.71
N ALA A 197 -7.28 3.28 -4.61
CA ALA A 197 -7.58 1.86 -4.84
C ALA A 197 -6.31 1.05 -5.15
N PHE A 198 -6.30 -0.21 -4.73
CA PHE A 198 -5.20 -1.13 -5.02
C PHE A 198 -5.13 -1.40 -6.52
N ARG A 199 -3.98 -1.09 -7.11
CA ARG A 199 -3.71 -1.38 -8.52
C ARG A 199 -3.39 -2.86 -8.73
N PRO A 200 -3.63 -3.43 -9.94
CA PRO A 200 -3.36 -4.84 -10.21
C PRO A 200 -1.91 -5.26 -9.89
N SER A 201 -0.93 -4.39 -10.13
CA SER A 201 0.47 -4.63 -9.81
C SER A 201 0.73 -4.69 -8.29
N GLU A 202 0.05 -3.88 -7.49
CA GLU A 202 0.12 -3.93 -6.02
C GLU A 202 -0.48 -5.23 -5.49
N VAL A 203 -1.61 -5.67 -6.05
CA VAL A 203 -2.25 -6.95 -5.69
C VAL A 203 -1.36 -8.14 -6.07
N ALA A 204 -0.75 -8.12 -7.26
CA ALA A 204 0.19 -9.16 -7.68
C ALA A 204 1.41 -9.24 -6.74
N ARG A 205 2.00 -8.09 -6.39
CA ARG A 205 3.11 -7.97 -5.45
C ARG A 205 2.75 -8.52 -4.06
N LEU A 206 1.57 -8.17 -3.55
CA LEU A 206 1.04 -8.75 -2.31
C LEU A 206 0.96 -10.28 -2.39
N GLY A 207 0.48 -10.82 -3.52
CA GLY A 207 0.42 -12.26 -3.75
C GLY A 207 1.79 -12.95 -3.70
N TYR A 208 2.81 -12.38 -4.35
CA TYR A 208 4.17 -12.94 -4.31
C TYR A 208 4.75 -12.93 -2.90
N LEU A 209 4.64 -11.80 -2.20
CA LEU A 209 5.12 -11.66 -0.83
C LEU A 209 4.40 -12.64 0.12
N ALA A 210 3.07 -12.68 0.09
CA ALA A 210 2.27 -13.57 0.92
C ALA A 210 2.58 -15.05 0.62
N GLY A 211 2.78 -15.40 -0.66
CA GLY A 211 3.18 -16.74 -1.07
C GLY A 211 4.55 -17.16 -0.53
N ILE A 212 5.55 -16.28 -0.56
CA ILE A 212 6.87 -16.53 0.03
C ILE A 212 6.74 -16.70 1.55
N ILE A 213 6.07 -15.76 2.22
CA ILE A 213 5.89 -15.78 3.67
C ILE A 213 5.11 -17.01 4.13
N ALA A 214 4.14 -17.47 3.36
CA ALA A 214 3.40 -18.70 3.63
C ALA A 214 4.31 -19.93 3.73
N THR A 215 5.47 -19.95 3.04
CA THR A 215 6.44 -21.05 3.17
C THR A 215 7.23 -21.01 4.48
N ILE A 216 7.37 -19.82 5.07
CA ILE A 216 8.13 -19.54 6.30
C ILE A 216 7.27 -19.73 7.55
N VAL A 217 5.98 -19.43 7.43
CA VAL A 217 5.01 -19.42 8.55
C VAL A 217 4.40 -20.80 8.83
N ARG A 218 4.65 -21.78 7.95
CA ARG A 218 4.26 -23.20 8.15
C ARG A 218 4.83 -23.78 9.44
#